data_AF-A0A924YPY3-F1
#
_entry.id   AF-A0A924YPY3-F1
#
_cell.length_a   1.000
_cell.length_b   1.000
_cell.length_c   1.000
_cell.angle_alpha   90.00
_cell.angle_beta   90.00
_cell.angle_gamma   90.00
#
_symmetry.space_group_name_H-M   'P 1'
#
loop_
_entity.id
_entity.type
_entity.pdbx_description
1 polymer ?
#
loop_
_entity_poly.entity_id
_entity_poly.type
_entity_poly.pdbx_seq_one_letter_code
_entity_poly.pdbx_strand_id
1 'polypeptide(L)'
;MTDDLINVAVPRQHLARVYGLIAELDAGGVATAMPSPAPAVPAGNGNDEWTPSRIRRMVQESDTAMRAILTELATHAEEWLTTTKLAAAIGGSADWNTVAGTLGAFGRRRKSRYGLDTMPYERRREPGVGKVLRMSKEMAQQVLEALKNGD
;
A
#
# COMPACT_ATOMS: atom_id res chain seq x y z
N MET A 1 21.62 35.28 -14.24
CA MET A 1 22.92 34.59 -14.11
C MET A 1 22.88 33.47 -15.12
N THR A 2 23.88 33.35 -16.00
CA THR A 2 23.90 32.32 -17.03
C THR A 2 24.26 30.99 -16.37
N ASP A 3 23.38 29.99 -16.43
CA ASP A 3 23.69 28.64 -15.93
C ASP A 3 24.84 28.08 -16.77
N ASP A 4 25.98 27.84 -16.12
CA ASP A 4 27.17 27.25 -16.73
C ASP A 4 27.02 25.72 -16.73
N LEU A 5 26.54 25.17 -17.85
CA LEU A 5 26.26 23.74 -18.01
C LEU A 5 27.48 23.01 -18.58
N ILE A 6 27.95 21.99 -17.86
CA ILE A 6 29.09 21.17 -18.25
C ILE A 6 28.60 19.78 -18.69
N ASN A 7 29.03 19.33 -19.87
CA ASN A 7 28.73 17.99 -20.38
C ASN A 7 29.64 16.94 -19.74
N VAL A 8 29.06 15.97 -19.03
CA VAL A 8 29.79 14.85 -18.41
C VAL A 8 29.30 13.53 -19.01
N ALA A 9 30.23 12.74 -19.53
CA ALA A 9 29.92 11.41 -20.07
C ALA A 9 29.71 10.41 -18.94
N VAL A 10 28.53 9.82 -18.86
CA VAL A 10 28.17 8.83 -17.84
C VAL A 10 27.85 7.48 -18.51
N PRO A 11 28.41 6.36 -18.03
CA PRO A 11 28.03 5.03 -18.50
C PRO A 11 26.52 4.80 -18.34
N ARG A 12 25.87 4.26 -19.38
CA ARG A 12 24.40 4.16 -19.47
C ARG A 12 23.74 3.51 -18.26
N GLN A 13 24.39 2.49 -17.69
CA GLN A 13 23.92 1.77 -16.50
C GLN A 13 23.80 2.63 -15.23
N HIS A 14 24.47 3.79 -15.19
CA HIS A 14 24.47 4.70 -14.05
C HIS A 14 23.61 5.96 -14.26
N LEU A 15 23.04 6.16 -15.46
CA LEU A 15 22.24 7.35 -15.77
C LEU A 15 21.11 7.58 -14.77
N ALA A 16 20.33 6.52 -14.43
CA ALA A 16 19.23 6.64 -13.49
C ALA A 16 19.69 7.09 -12.08
N ARG A 17 20.88 6.66 -11.64
CA ARG A 17 21.44 7.05 -10.34
C ARG A 17 21.92 8.51 -10.34
N VAL A 18 22.53 8.95 -11.44
CA VAL A 18 22.97 10.36 -11.59
C VAL A 18 21.77 11.30 -11.62
N TYR A 19 20.70 10.95 -12.33
CA TYR A 19 19.47 11.75 -12.31
C TYR A 19 18.82 11.80 -10.92
N GLY A 20 18.83 10.68 -10.17
CA GLY A 20 18.37 10.66 -8.79
C GLY A 20 19.18 11.61 -7.89
N LEU A 21 20.51 11.56 -7.99
CA LEU A 21 21.40 12.42 -7.20
C LEU A 21 21.19 13.91 -7.50
N ILE A 22 21.03 14.28 -8.78
CA ILE A 22 20.75 15.67 -9.16
C ILE A 22 19.40 16.11 -8.57
N ALA A 23 18.37 15.28 -8.66
CA ALA A 23 17.06 15.59 -8.10
C ALA A 23 17.09 15.74 -6.56
N GLU A 24 17.91 14.94 -5.86
CA GLU A 24 18.12 15.07 -4.41
C GLU A 24 18.84 16.38 -4.07
N LEU A 25 19.84 16.78 -4.85
CA LEU A 25 20.56 18.05 -4.66
C LEU A 25 19.66 19.26 -4.96
N ASP A 26 18.81 19.17 -5.99
CA ASP A 26 17.83 20.21 -6.33
C ASP A 26 16.73 20.33 -5.27
N ALA A 27 16.29 19.20 -4.72
CA ALA A 27 15.28 19.17 -3.64
C ALA A 27 15.84 19.58 -2.27
N GLY A 28 17.15 19.37 -2.05
CA GLY A 28 17.83 19.51 -0.77
C GLY A 28 18.74 20.74 -0.66
N GLY A 29 18.50 21.80 -1.43
CA GLY A 29 19.30 23.02 -1.47
C GLY A 29 19.81 23.47 -0.09
N VAL A 30 21.12 23.25 0.12
CA VAL A 30 21.96 23.72 1.23
C VAL A 30 21.28 23.72 2.61
N ALA A 31 21.24 22.56 3.25
CA ALA A 31 21.13 22.49 4.70
C ALA A 31 22.18 21.54 5.28
N THR A 32 23.35 22.10 5.56
CA THR A 32 24.25 21.61 6.59
C THR A 32 23.48 21.62 7.92
N ALA A 33 22.76 20.56 8.23
CA ALA A 33 22.19 20.32 9.54
C ALA A 33 22.53 18.89 9.95
N MET A 34 23.37 18.81 10.99
CA MET A 34 23.78 17.59 11.64
C MET A 34 22.60 16.64 11.86
N PRO A 35 22.76 15.32 11.66
CA PRO A 35 21.73 14.38 12.05
C PRO A 35 21.64 14.34 13.59
N SER A 36 20.57 14.92 14.12
CA SER A 36 20.04 14.53 15.43
C SER A 36 19.66 13.05 15.35
N PRO A 37 20.08 12.18 16.28
CA PRO A 37 19.76 10.77 16.24
C PRO A 37 18.30 10.58 16.64
N ALA A 38 17.39 10.72 15.67
CA ALA A 38 16.10 10.07 15.77
C ALA A 38 16.34 8.56 15.76
N PRO A 39 15.69 7.78 16.65
CA PRO A 39 15.97 6.36 16.79
C PRO A 39 15.76 5.65 15.45
N ALA A 40 16.83 4.99 15.01
CA ALA A 40 16.89 4.20 13.80
C ALA A 40 15.76 3.17 13.79
N VAL A 41 14.70 3.46 13.05
CA VAL A 41 13.86 2.40 12.49
C VAL A 41 14.77 1.67 11.51
N PRO A 42 15.02 0.36 11.67
CA PRO A 42 15.95 -0.34 10.81
C PRO A 42 15.44 -0.23 9.37
N ALA A 43 16.29 0.36 8.52
CA ALA A 43 16.15 0.35 7.07
C ALA A 43 16.32 -1.11 6.60
N GLY A 44 15.26 -1.91 6.76
CA GLY A 44 15.01 -3.03 5.89
C GLY A 44 14.77 -2.48 4.48
N ASN A 45 15.17 -3.23 3.47
CA ASN A 45 15.06 -2.90 2.05
C ASN A 45 13.57 -2.78 1.58
N GLY A 46 12.82 -1.80 2.11
CA GLY A 46 11.36 -1.87 2.33
C GLY A 46 10.49 -0.94 1.48
N ASN A 47 10.83 -0.75 0.19
CA ASN A 47 9.98 0.07 -0.67
C ASN A 47 8.67 -0.63 -1.13
N ASP A 48 8.55 -1.95 -1.02
CA ASP A 48 7.37 -2.69 -1.51
C ASP A 48 6.69 -3.59 -0.45
N GLU A 49 6.87 -3.29 0.84
CA GLU A 49 6.36 -4.09 1.94
C GLU A 49 5.28 -3.37 2.77
N TRP A 50 4.29 -4.14 3.22
CA TRP A 50 3.24 -3.67 4.11
C TRP A 50 3.74 -3.63 5.56
N THR A 51 4.21 -2.46 5.99
CA THR A 51 4.59 -2.25 7.40
C THR A 51 3.35 -2.05 8.29
N PRO A 52 3.45 -2.31 9.61
CA PRO A 52 2.35 -2.07 10.54
C PRO A 52 1.82 -0.63 10.51
N SER A 53 2.71 0.36 10.32
CA SER A 53 2.31 1.77 10.20
C SER A 53 1.51 2.05 8.92
N ARG A 54 1.89 1.44 7.79
CA ARG A 54 1.13 1.52 6.52
C ARG A 54 -0.23 0.85 6.66
N ILE A 55 -0.32 -0.29 7.33
CA ILE A 55 -1.59 -1.02 7.55
C ILE A 55 -2.55 -0.22 8.44
N ARG A 56 -2.04 0.39 9.52
CA ARG A 56 -2.86 1.30 10.36
C ARG A 56 -3.43 2.46 9.55
N ARG A 57 -2.55 3.15 8.80
CA ARG A 57 -2.96 4.26 7.94
C ARG A 57 -3.96 3.82 6.87
N MET A 58 -3.77 2.64 6.29
CA MET A 58 -4.67 2.04 5.31
C MET A 58 -6.07 1.84 5.88
N VAL A 59 -6.20 1.28 7.08
CA VAL A 59 -7.49 1.07 7.75
C VAL A 59 -8.15 2.41 8.08
N GLN A 60 -7.41 3.36 8.65
CA GLN A 60 -7.92 4.68 9.01
C GLN A 60 -8.44 5.47 7.80
N GLU A 61 -7.72 5.45 6.68
CA GLU A 61 -8.14 6.16 5.47
C GLU A 61 -9.23 5.43 4.67
N SER A 62 -9.49 4.15 4.95
CA SER A 62 -10.50 3.35 4.23
C SER A 62 -11.92 3.82 4.54
N ASP A 63 -12.76 3.84 3.52
CA ASP A 63 -14.20 4.11 3.66
C ASP A 63 -14.92 2.93 4.32
N THR A 64 -16.19 3.12 4.70
CA THR A 64 -16.99 2.12 5.42
C THR A 64 -17.05 0.78 4.67
N ALA A 65 -17.23 0.80 3.35
CA ALA A 65 -17.31 -0.41 2.54
C ALA A 65 -15.97 -1.16 2.51
N MET A 66 -14.85 -0.46 2.34
CA MET A 66 -13.53 -1.08 2.33
C MET A 66 -13.16 -1.59 3.74
N ARG A 67 -13.50 -0.86 4.80
CA ARG A 67 -13.32 -1.34 6.18
C ARG A 67 -14.11 -2.63 6.42
N ALA A 68 -15.37 -2.71 5.97
CA ALA A 68 -16.16 -3.93 6.08
C ALA A 68 -15.50 -5.11 5.34
N ILE A 69 -14.99 -4.91 4.12
CA ILE A 69 -14.24 -5.93 3.37
C ILE A 69 -12.98 -6.36 4.14
N LEU A 70 -12.20 -5.42 4.66
CA LEU A 70 -10.97 -5.71 5.40
C LEU A 70 -11.27 -6.48 6.69
N THR A 71 -12.31 -6.09 7.42
CA THR A 71 -12.79 -6.79 8.61
C THR A 71 -13.20 -8.22 8.29
N GLU A 72 -13.97 -8.42 7.22
CA GLU A 72 -14.44 -9.75 6.82
C GLU A 72 -13.27 -10.66 6.43
N LEU A 73 -12.32 -10.14 5.64
CA LEU A 73 -11.11 -10.88 5.26
C LEU A 73 -10.21 -11.20 6.46
N ALA A 74 -10.09 -10.29 7.42
CA ALA A 74 -9.25 -10.49 8.59
C ALA A 74 -9.89 -11.45 9.61
N THR A 75 -11.23 -11.44 9.73
CA THR A 75 -11.98 -12.37 10.58
C THR A 75 -11.88 -13.80 10.05
N HIS A 76 -11.87 -13.96 8.73
CA HIS A 76 -11.73 -15.24 8.04
C HIS A 76 -10.31 -15.43 7.47
N ALA A 77 -9.29 -15.22 8.30
CA ALA A 77 -7.90 -15.35 7.90
C ALA A 77 -7.60 -16.76 7.33
N GLU A 78 -6.80 -16.82 6.27
CA GLU A 78 -6.46 -18.01 5.48
C GLU A 78 -7.60 -18.67 4.69
N GLU A 79 -8.83 -18.16 4.80
CA GLU A 79 -9.96 -18.64 3.99
C GLU A 79 -10.09 -17.87 2.68
N TRP A 80 -10.44 -18.58 1.60
CA TRP A 80 -10.79 -17.96 0.33
C TRP A 80 -12.25 -17.50 0.36
N LEU A 81 -12.46 -16.19 0.38
CA LEU A 81 -13.78 -15.58 0.41
C LEU A 81 -14.25 -15.18 -0.98
N THR A 82 -15.52 -15.45 -1.28
CA THR A 82 -16.17 -15.07 -2.53
C THR A 82 -16.60 -13.61 -2.51
N THR A 83 -16.73 -13.00 -3.69
CA THR A 83 -17.29 -11.65 -3.82
C THR A 83 -18.70 -11.52 -3.24
N THR A 84 -19.50 -12.59 -3.26
CA THR A 84 -20.84 -12.61 -2.67
C THR A 84 -20.79 -12.49 -1.14
N LYS A 85 -19.86 -13.19 -0.48
CA LYS A 85 -19.66 -13.08 0.96
C LYS A 85 -19.14 -11.69 1.34
N LEU A 86 -18.22 -11.14 0.55
CA LEU A 86 -17.74 -9.76 0.74
C LEU A 86 -18.85 -8.71 0.55
N ALA A 87 -19.74 -8.90 -0.42
CA ALA A 87 -20.89 -8.02 -0.63
C ALA A 87 -21.85 -8.07 0.57
N ALA A 88 -22.12 -9.28 1.10
CA ALA A 88 -22.92 -9.45 2.30
C ALA A 88 -22.33 -8.73 3.52
N ALA A 89 -20.99 -8.73 3.66
CA ALA A 89 -20.30 -8.01 4.74
C ALA A 89 -20.39 -6.49 4.64
N ILE A 90 -20.44 -5.93 3.42
CA ILE A 90 -20.70 -4.48 3.21
C ILE A 90 -22.14 -4.14 3.63
N GLY A 91 -23.07 -5.07 3.44
CA GLY A 91 -24.49 -4.92 3.76
C GLY A 91 -25.26 -4.07 2.74
N GLY A 92 -26.54 -3.82 3.04
CA GLY A 92 -27.45 -3.07 2.17
C GLY A 92 -27.71 -3.76 0.83
N SER A 93 -27.84 -2.98 -0.24
CA SER A 93 -27.99 -3.47 -1.62
C SER A 93 -26.65 -3.70 -2.34
N ALA A 94 -25.57 -3.92 -1.58
CA ALA A 94 -24.26 -4.16 -2.16
C ALA A 94 -24.24 -5.47 -2.97
N ASP A 95 -23.68 -5.39 -4.17
CA ASP A 95 -23.51 -6.51 -5.07
C ASP A 95 -22.04 -6.66 -5.48
N TRP A 96 -21.79 -7.50 -6.47
CA TRP A 96 -20.45 -7.69 -7.00
C TRP A 96 -19.86 -6.40 -7.61
N ASN A 97 -20.68 -5.50 -8.16
CA ASN A 97 -20.23 -4.23 -8.73
C ASN A 97 -19.71 -3.30 -7.63
N THR A 98 -20.42 -3.23 -6.50
CA THR A 98 -19.98 -2.47 -5.33
C THR A 98 -18.63 -2.99 -4.85
N VAL A 99 -18.48 -4.31 -4.67
CA VAL A 99 -17.20 -4.91 -4.26
C VAL A 99 -16.09 -4.60 -5.27
N ALA A 100 -16.35 -4.76 -6.58
CA ALA A 100 -15.37 -4.48 -7.62
C ALA A 100 -14.95 -3.00 -7.65
N GLY A 101 -15.90 -2.09 -7.48
CA GLY A 101 -15.68 -0.64 -7.39
C GLY A 101 -14.79 -0.28 -6.19
N THR A 102 -15.13 -0.78 -5.01
CA THR A 102 -14.37 -0.55 -3.77
C THR A 102 -12.94 -1.10 -3.88
N LEU A 103 -12.77 -2.35 -4.34
CA LEU A 103 -11.45 -2.95 -4.54
C LEU A 103 -10.63 -2.24 -5.62
N GLY A 104 -11.28 -1.70 -6.65
CA GLY A 104 -10.65 -0.92 -7.72
C GLY A 104 -10.15 0.44 -7.23
N ALA A 105 -10.99 1.17 -6.50
CA ALA A 105 -10.63 2.44 -5.85
C ALA A 105 -9.48 2.24 -4.85
N PHE A 106 -9.54 1.18 -4.06
CA PHE A 106 -8.48 0.80 -3.14
C PHE A 106 -7.16 0.46 -3.87
N GLY A 107 -7.21 -0.29 -4.97
CA GLY A 107 -6.03 -0.60 -5.78
C GLY A 107 -5.33 0.65 -6.34
N ARG A 108 -6.10 1.64 -6.81
CA ARG A 108 -5.55 2.94 -7.26
C ARG A 108 -4.91 3.70 -6.10
N ARG A 109 -5.59 3.74 -4.96
CA ARG A 109 -5.12 4.39 -3.73
C ARG A 109 -3.81 3.79 -3.24
N ARG A 110 -3.70 2.46 -3.24
CA ARG A 110 -2.50 1.75 -2.81
C ARG A 110 -1.27 2.23 -3.57
N LYS A 111 -1.34 2.24 -4.90
CA LYS A 111 -0.23 2.67 -5.75
C LYS A 111 0.13 4.14 -5.51
N SER A 112 -0.87 5.02 -5.44
CA SER A 112 -0.66 6.46 -5.30
C SER A 112 -0.23 6.91 -3.90
N ARG A 113 -0.79 6.33 -2.83
CA ARG A 113 -0.59 6.79 -1.45
C ARG A 113 0.45 6.00 -0.69
N TYR A 114 0.59 4.71 -0.97
CA TYR A 114 1.50 3.83 -0.23
C TYR A 114 2.72 3.44 -1.06
N GLY A 115 2.72 3.70 -2.37
CA GLY A 115 3.82 3.35 -3.27
C GLY A 115 4.01 1.85 -3.44
N LEU A 116 3.00 1.05 -3.09
CA LEU A 116 3.08 -0.42 -3.10
C LEU A 116 2.48 -0.99 -4.39
N ASP A 117 3.13 -2.03 -4.91
CA ASP A 117 2.67 -2.81 -6.04
C ASP A 117 1.91 -4.09 -5.61
N THR A 118 2.03 -4.47 -4.34
CA THR A 118 1.40 -5.66 -3.75
C THR A 118 0.11 -5.35 -2.99
N MET A 119 -0.91 -6.20 -3.14
CA MET A 119 -2.15 -6.07 -2.34
C MET A 119 -1.92 -6.68 -0.94
N PRO A 120 -2.61 -6.20 0.11
CA PRO A 120 -2.53 -6.81 1.44
C PRO A 120 -3.34 -8.12 1.54
N TYR A 121 -3.74 -8.68 0.40
CA TYR A 121 -4.47 -9.95 0.31
C TYR A 121 -4.21 -10.57 -1.07
N GLU A 122 -4.31 -11.88 -1.12
CA GLU A 122 -4.20 -12.66 -2.33
C GLU A 122 -5.51 -12.64 -3.12
N ARG A 123 -5.40 -12.78 -4.43
CA ARG A 123 -6.53 -12.83 -5.35
C ARG A 123 -6.36 -14.02 -6.26
N ARG A 124 -7.41 -14.83 -6.40
CA ARG A 124 -7.45 -15.96 -7.31
C ARG A 124 -8.78 -15.99 -8.05
N ARG A 125 -8.81 -16.60 -9.23
CA ARG A 125 -10.06 -16.97 -9.90
C ARG A 125 -10.29 -18.46 -9.72
N GLU A 126 -11.44 -18.83 -9.18
CA GLU A 126 -11.88 -20.20 -9.05
C GLU A 126 -12.90 -20.55 -10.14
N PRO A 127 -12.75 -21.72 -10.81
CA PRO A 127 -13.74 -22.22 -11.76
C PRO A 127 -15.12 -22.35 -11.10
N GLY A 128 -16.17 -21.84 -11.75
CA GLY A 128 -17.56 -21.93 -11.25
C GLY A 128 -17.93 -20.96 -10.12
N VAL A 129 -16.96 -20.37 -9.42
CA VAL A 129 -17.21 -19.46 -8.27
C VAL A 129 -16.89 -18.00 -8.63
N GLY A 130 -15.85 -17.76 -9.43
CA GLY A 130 -15.42 -16.41 -9.81
C GLY A 130 -14.20 -15.94 -9.02
N LYS A 131 -14.15 -14.65 -8.67
CA LYS A 131 -13.00 -14.07 -7.95
C LYS A 131 -13.11 -14.38 -6.47
N VAL A 132 -12.04 -14.92 -5.91
CA VAL A 132 -11.89 -15.19 -4.49
C VAL A 132 -10.69 -14.44 -3.93
N LEU A 133 -10.81 -14.02 -2.67
CA LEU A 133 -9.81 -13.23 -1.96
C LEU A 133 -9.41 -13.94 -0.68
N ARG A 134 -8.13 -13.86 -0.30
CA ARG A 134 -7.64 -14.45 0.95
C ARG A 134 -6.64 -13.53 1.62
N MET A 135 -6.74 -13.37 2.94
CA MET A 135 -5.78 -12.63 3.75
C MET A 135 -4.94 -13.60 4.59
N SER A 136 -3.63 -13.37 4.71
CA SER A 136 -2.77 -14.19 5.58
C SER A 136 -3.07 -13.90 7.05
N LYS A 137 -2.77 -14.86 7.95
CA LYS A 137 -2.92 -14.68 9.40
C LYS A 137 -2.17 -13.46 9.93
N GLU A 138 -0.93 -13.28 9.49
CA GLU A 138 -0.09 -12.15 9.92
C GLU A 138 -0.71 -10.81 9.53
N MET A 139 -1.16 -10.67 8.28
CA MET A 139 -1.83 -9.45 7.82
C MET A 139 -3.16 -9.23 8.54
N ALA A 140 -3.94 -10.29 8.72
CA ALA A 140 -5.23 -10.23 9.41
C ALA A 140 -5.08 -9.71 10.85
N GLN A 141 -4.05 -10.18 11.58
CA GLN A 141 -3.75 -9.68 12.92
C GLN A 141 -3.47 -8.18 12.91
N GLN A 142 -2.61 -7.70 11.99
CA GLN A 142 -2.29 -6.28 11.89
C GLN A 142 -3.49 -5.41 11.51
N VAL A 143 -4.39 -5.92 10.65
CA VAL A 143 -5.64 -5.24 10.29
C VAL A 143 -6.60 -5.19 11.47
N LEU A 144 -6.79 -6.28 12.21
CA LEU A 144 -7.65 -6.32 13.40
C LEU A 144 -7.13 -5.41 14.52
N GLU A 145 -5.81 -5.38 14.73
CA GLU A 145 -5.18 -4.43 15.65
C GLU A 145 -5.39 -2.98 15.22
N ALA A 146 -5.25 -2.69 13.93
CA ALA A 146 -5.50 -1.36 13.39
C ALA A 146 -6.97 -0.92 13.53
N LEU A 147 -7.91 -1.86 13.40
CA LEU A 147 -9.34 -1.61 13.60
C LEU A 147 -9.68 -1.31 15.06
N LYS A 148 -9.07 -2.03 16.02
CA LYS A 148 -9.29 -1.81 17.46
C LYS A 148 -8.73 -0.49 17.98
N ASN A 149 -7.65 0.02 17.38
CA ASN A 149 -6.98 1.25 17.78
C ASN A 149 -7.49 2.50 17.00
N GLY A 150 -8.55 2.34 16.20
CA GLY A 150 -9.09 3.37 15.32
C GLY A 150 -10.43 3.97 15.76
N ASP A 151 -10.93 3.57 16.95
CA ASP A 151 -12.02 4.21 17.71
C ASP A 151 -11.41 5.09 18.82
#